data_AF-A0A2A8XVE7-F1
#
_entry.id   AF-A0A2A8XVE7-F1
#
_cell.length_a   1.000
_cell.length_b   1.000
_cell.length_c   1.000
_cell.angle_alpha   90.00
_cell.angle_beta   90.00
_cell.angle_gamma   90.00
#
_symmetry.space_group_name_H-M   'P 1'
#
loop_
_entity.id
_entity.type
_entity.pdbx_description
1 polymer ?
#
loop_
_entity_poly.entity_id
_entity_poly.type
_entity_poly.pdbx_seq_one_letter_code
_entity_poly.pdbx_strand_id
1 'polypeptide(L)'
;MNTQAAIEAAKIAAETAARNAWITTIVTVIALLITSGISIWSVMRNSKIAKELGEKNLKSLEQKRYIDAISAERVKWINTMRDRFSEYFKYAHIQMPDLYTLQKAPGKVDEEQMRERGLKLIYITNQIQFLLNTSEPVSKIIGQLQQRTNRSLRLISASHFDYDKVETEANDLAFFYQVILKAEWKRVKEENKKGEEIDGKTMNSIYKETAEKLNKRKYEKYFDQLKS
;
A
#
# COMPACT_ATOMS: atom_id res chain seq x y z
N MET A 1 -75.36 46.51 -48.70
CA MET A 1 -74.17 45.69 -48.36
C MET A 1 -74.17 44.47 -49.27
N ASN A 2 -73.07 44.22 -49.99
CA ASN A 2 -72.99 43.13 -50.96
C ASN A 2 -72.73 41.80 -50.21
N THR A 3 -73.81 41.12 -49.81
CA THR A 3 -73.80 39.87 -49.04
C THR A 3 -73.06 38.74 -49.76
N GLN A 4 -73.00 38.78 -51.08
CA GLN A 4 -72.33 37.77 -51.89
C GLN A 4 -70.80 37.82 -51.75
N ALA A 5 -70.22 39.03 -51.71
CA ALA A 5 -68.79 39.23 -51.44
C ALA A 5 -68.39 38.80 -50.02
N ALA A 6 -69.28 38.98 -49.04
CA ALA A 6 -69.06 38.53 -47.66
C ALA A 6 -69.10 37.00 -47.53
N ILE A 7 -70.00 36.33 -48.26
CA ILE A 7 -70.09 34.86 -48.30
C ILE A 7 -68.87 34.24 -49.00
N GLU A 8 -68.41 34.83 -50.10
CA GLU A 8 -67.18 34.41 -50.78
C GLU A 8 -65.94 34.60 -49.89
N ALA A 9 -65.82 35.76 -49.25
CA ALA A 9 -64.72 36.02 -48.31
C ALA A 9 -64.73 35.04 -47.13
N ALA A 10 -65.90 34.72 -46.58
CA ALA A 10 -66.06 33.74 -45.50
C ALA A 10 -65.69 32.31 -45.96
N LYS A 11 -66.05 31.93 -47.19
CA LYS A 11 -65.70 30.63 -47.76
C LYS A 11 -64.19 30.50 -47.98
N ILE A 12 -63.55 31.52 -48.56
CA ILE A 12 -62.10 31.57 -48.77
C ILE A 12 -61.36 31.53 -47.42
N ALA A 13 -61.85 32.27 -46.41
CA ALA A 13 -61.29 32.23 -45.06
C ALA A 13 -61.43 30.86 -44.40
N ALA A 14 -62.57 30.19 -44.56
CA ALA A 14 -62.81 28.84 -44.04
C ALA A 14 -61.93 27.78 -44.72
N GLU A 15 -61.80 27.82 -46.05
CA GLU A 15 -60.90 26.93 -46.81
C GLU A 15 -59.43 27.16 -46.45
N THR A 16 -59.02 28.42 -46.27
CA THR A 16 -57.66 28.78 -45.83
C THR A 16 -57.40 28.31 -44.40
N ALA A 17 -58.36 28.48 -43.48
CA ALA A 17 -58.27 28.00 -42.11
C ALA A 17 -58.17 26.46 -42.06
N ALA A 18 -58.96 25.74 -42.85
CA ALA A 18 -58.93 24.29 -42.94
C ALA A 18 -57.57 23.79 -43.49
N ARG A 19 -57.04 24.44 -44.54
CA ARG A 19 -55.72 24.12 -45.10
C ARG A 19 -54.59 24.37 -44.10
N ASN A 20 -54.65 25.48 -43.36
CA ASN A 20 -53.69 25.80 -42.32
C ASN A 20 -53.77 24.79 -41.16
N ALA A 21 -54.98 24.43 -40.71
CA ALA A 21 -55.18 23.43 -39.66
C ALA A 21 -54.59 22.07 -40.06
N TRP A 22 -54.75 21.66 -41.33
CA TRP A 22 -54.17 20.42 -41.83
C TRP A 22 -52.64 20.45 -41.88
N ILE A 23 -52.05 21.55 -42.37
CA ILE A 23 -50.58 21.75 -42.37
C ILE A 23 -50.05 21.74 -40.93
N THR A 24 -50.69 22.45 -40.00
CA THR A 24 -50.33 22.45 -38.58
C THR A 24 -50.35 21.03 -38.04
N THR A 25 -51.42 20.26 -38.29
CA THR A 25 -51.53 18.87 -37.82
C THR A 25 -50.36 18.00 -38.28
N ILE A 26 -49.96 18.10 -39.55
CA ILE A 26 -48.81 17.35 -40.08
C ILE A 26 -47.51 17.76 -39.41
N VAL A 27 -47.26 19.07 -39.27
CA VAL A 27 -46.06 19.58 -38.61
C VAL A 27 -46.01 19.09 -37.16
N THR A 28 -47.14 19.08 -36.44
CA THR A 28 -47.20 18.58 -35.06
C THR A 28 -46.91 17.09 -34.97
N VAL A 29 -47.44 16.27 -35.90
CA VAL A 29 -47.18 14.82 -35.93
C VAL A 29 -45.70 14.54 -36.23
N ILE A 30 -45.11 15.24 -37.21
CA ILE A 30 -43.68 15.09 -37.54
C ILE A 30 -42.80 15.50 -36.36
N ALA A 31 -43.10 16.64 -35.72
CA ALA A 31 -42.38 17.10 -34.54
C ALA A 31 -42.47 16.09 -33.39
N LEU A 32 -43.64 15.48 -33.18
CA LEU A 32 -43.86 14.48 -32.14
C LEU A 32 -43.09 13.17 -32.41
N LEU A 33 -43.00 12.73 -33.68
CA LEU A 33 -42.21 11.56 -34.07
C LEU A 33 -40.71 11.81 -33.89
N ILE A 34 -40.21 12.98 -34.29
CA ILE A 34 -38.79 13.35 -34.13
C ILE A 34 -38.43 13.43 -32.64
N THR A 35 -39.22 14.14 -31.84
CA THR A 35 -38.98 14.29 -30.40
C THR A 35 -39.07 12.96 -29.66
N SER A 36 -40.02 12.09 -30.04
CA SER A 36 -40.13 10.73 -29.49
C SER A 36 -38.92 9.87 -29.86
N GLY A 37 -38.45 9.93 -31.11
CA GLY A 37 -37.26 9.22 -31.57
C GLY A 37 -35.99 9.66 -30.83
N ILE A 38 -35.79 10.97 -30.67
CA ILE A 38 -34.67 11.52 -29.89
C ILE A 38 -34.77 11.08 -28.42
N SER A 39 -35.98 11.08 -27.85
CA SER A 39 -36.20 10.68 -26.45
C SER A 39 -35.87 9.21 -26.22
N ILE A 40 -36.34 8.30 -27.09
CA ILE A 40 -36.03 6.87 -27.00
C ILE A 40 -34.53 6.63 -27.15
N TRP A 41 -33.89 7.26 -28.13
CA TRP A 41 -32.44 7.14 -28.34
C TRP A 41 -31.65 7.65 -27.12
N SER A 42 -32.06 8.79 -26.57
CA SER A 42 -31.46 9.37 -25.35
C SER A 42 -31.59 8.43 -24.15
N VAL A 43 -32.78 7.85 -23.91
CA VAL A 43 -33.02 6.89 -22.81
C VAL A 43 -32.17 5.63 -22.98
N MET A 44 -32.09 5.06 -24.19
CA MET A 44 -31.27 3.88 -24.46
C MET A 44 -29.78 4.14 -24.27
N ARG A 45 -29.30 5.32 -24.69
CA ARG A 45 -27.89 5.71 -24.48
C ARG A 45 -27.61 5.92 -23.00
N ASN A 46 -28.49 6.59 -22.27
CA ASN A 46 -28.34 6.86 -20.84
C ASN A 46 -28.40 5.56 -20.02
N SER A 47 -29.25 4.61 -20.37
CA SER A 47 -29.32 3.32 -19.66
C SER A 47 -28.05 2.49 -19.88
N LYS A 48 -27.49 2.49 -21.10
CA LYS A 48 -26.20 1.84 -21.38
C LYS A 48 -25.05 2.49 -20.59
N ILE A 49 -24.98 3.82 -20.59
CA ILE A 49 -23.97 4.56 -19.80
C ILE A 49 -24.13 4.25 -18.31
N ALA A 50 -25.36 4.28 -17.79
CA ALA A 50 -25.64 3.97 -16.38
C ALA A 50 -25.21 2.56 -16.01
N LYS A 51 -25.45 1.57 -16.89
CA LYS A 51 -25.00 0.19 -16.69
C LYS A 51 -23.47 0.09 -16.68
N GLU A 52 -22.79 0.68 -17.65
CA GLU A 52 -21.31 0.69 -17.70
C GLU A 52 -20.70 1.40 -16.49
N LEU A 53 -21.32 2.50 -16.03
CA LEU A 53 -20.91 3.22 -14.83
C LEU A 53 -21.10 2.34 -13.58
N GLY A 54 -22.23 1.64 -13.48
CA GLY A 54 -22.54 0.71 -12.40
C GLY A 54 -21.53 -0.43 -12.32
N GLU A 55 -21.20 -1.06 -13.45
CA GLU A 55 -20.19 -2.12 -13.52
C GLU A 55 -18.79 -1.63 -13.14
N LYS A 56 -18.38 -0.44 -13.63
CA LYS A 56 -17.10 0.17 -13.25
C LYS A 56 -17.04 0.51 -11.76
N ASN A 57 -18.12 1.04 -11.20
CA ASN A 57 -18.21 1.35 -9.77
C ASN A 57 -18.14 0.08 -8.91
N LEU A 58 -18.83 -1.00 -9.30
CA LEU A 58 -18.76 -2.28 -8.58
C LEU A 58 -17.33 -2.83 -8.57
N LYS A 59 -16.66 -2.86 -9.74
CA LYS A 59 -15.26 -3.31 -9.83
C LYS A 59 -14.33 -2.45 -8.98
N SER A 60 -14.50 -1.13 -9.01
CA SER A 60 -13.71 -0.21 -8.18
C SER A 60 -13.95 -0.44 -6.68
N LEU A 61 -15.19 -0.70 -6.26
CA LEU A 61 -15.53 -1.03 -4.88
C LEU A 61 -14.94 -2.37 -4.43
N GLU A 62 -14.99 -3.40 -5.29
CA GLU A 62 -14.37 -4.70 -5.02
C GLU A 62 -12.86 -4.57 -4.85
N GLN A 63 -12.20 -3.87 -5.77
CA GLN A 63 -10.75 -3.61 -5.71
C GLN A 63 -10.38 -2.83 -4.44
N LYS A 64 -11.16 -1.82 -4.07
CA LYS A 64 -10.95 -1.07 -2.84
C LYS A 64 -11.07 -1.95 -1.60
N ARG A 65 -12.10 -2.80 -1.51
CA ARG A 65 -12.27 -3.75 -0.40
C ARG A 65 -11.12 -4.74 -0.30
N TYR A 66 -10.60 -5.22 -1.43
CA TYR A 66 -9.43 -6.09 -1.49
C TYR A 66 -8.20 -5.39 -0.90
N ILE A 67 -7.93 -4.15 -1.32
CA ILE A 67 -6.80 -3.36 -0.81
C ILE A 67 -6.97 -3.03 0.68
N ASP A 68 -8.16 -2.65 1.12
CA ASP A 68 -8.43 -2.38 2.54
C ASP A 68 -8.15 -3.62 3.42
N ALA A 69 -8.54 -4.81 2.95
CA ALA A 69 -8.28 -6.07 3.65
C ALA A 69 -6.77 -6.39 3.73
N ILE A 70 -6.05 -6.26 2.61
CA ILE A 70 -4.60 -6.46 2.57
C ILE A 70 -3.87 -5.47 3.46
N SER A 71 -4.26 -4.19 3.41
CA SER A 71 -3.68 -3.15 4.24
C SER A 71 -3.87 -3.43 5.72
N ALA A 72 -5.05 -3.93 6.13
CA ALA A 72 -5.29 -4.33 7.52
C ALA A 72 -4.36 -5.45 7.97
N GLU A 73 -4.20 -6.51 7.16
CA GLU A 73 -3.28 -7.61 7.48
C GLU A 73 -1.82 -7.16 7.48
N ARG A 74 -1.42 -6.27 6.56
CA ARG A 74 -0.07 -5.72 6.53
C ARG A 74 0.23 -4.86 7.74
N VAL A 75 -0.72 -4.06 8.22
CA VAL A 75 -0.56 -3.29 9.47
C VAL A 75 -0.37 -4.22 10.67
N LYS A 76 -1.12 -5.33 10.76
CA LYS A 76 -0.90 -6.36 11.81
C LYS A 76 0.50 -6.99 11.71
N TRP A 77 0.94 -7.30 10.48
CA TRP A 77 2.28 -7.81 10.24
C TRP A 77 3.38 -6.81 10.64
N ILE A 78 3.24 -5.51 10.30
CA ILE A 78 4.17 -4.44 10.70
C ILE A 78 4.27 -4.36 12.23
N ASN A 79 3.14 -4.44 12.94
CA ASN A 79 3.15 -4.38 14.40
C ASN A 79 3.81 -5.63 15.01
N THR A 80 3.49 -6.82 14.51
CA THR A 80 4.17 -8.07 14.91
C THR A 80 5.68 -7.97 14.69
N MET A 81 6.12 -7.42 13.55
CA MET A 81 7.53 -7.20 13.24
C MET A 81 8.18 -6.24 14.23
N ARG A 82 7.53 -5.10 14.54
CA ARG A 82 8.02 -4.13 15.53
C ARG A 82 8.23 -4.77 16.90
N ASP A 83 7.30 -5.63 17.32
CA ASP A 83 7.39 -6.31 18.61
C ASP A 83 8.58 -7.28 18.63
N ARG A 84 8.76 -8.09 17.58
CA ARG A 84 9.91 -9.01 17.48
C ARG A 84 11.25 -8.28 17.39
N PHE A 85 11.30 -7.17 16.66
CA PHE A 85 12.47 -6.29 16.61
C PHE A 85 12.82 -5.73 17.99
N SER A 86 11.82 -5.27 18.73
CA SER A 86 12.02 -4.73 20.08
C SER A 86 12.46 -5.81 21.07
N GLU A 87 11.87 -7.00 20.97
CA GLU A 87 12.23 -8.16 21.78
C GLU A 87 13.69 -8.58 21.52
N TYR A 88 14.11 -8.64 20.25
CA TYR A 88 15.50 -8.91 19.89
C TYR A 88 16.46 -7.92 20.54
N PHE A 89 16.16 -6.61 20.43
CA PHE A 89 17.00 -5.56 20.99
C PHE A 89 17.10 -5.63 22.51
N LYS A 90 15.99 -5.90 23.19
CA LYS A 90 15.98 -6.09 24.64
C LYS A 90 16.97 -7.18 25.04
N TYR A 91 16.88 -8.37 24.43
CA TYR A 91 17.77 -9.47 24.80
C TYR A 91 19.23 -9.20 24.42
N ALA A 92 19.49 -8.62 23.25
CA ALA A 92 20.85 -8.27 22.84
C ALA A 92 21.47 -7.24 23.80
N HIS A 93 20.71 -6.22 24.20
CA HIS A 93 21.16 -5.17 25.11
C HIS A 93 21.49 -5.68 26.50
N ILE A 94 20.74 -6.65 27.02
CA ILE A 94 21.05 -7.28 28.32
C ILE A 94 22.22 -8.27 28.18
N GLN A 95 22.31 -8.99 27.05
CA GLN A 95 23.35 -10.00 26.83
C GLN A 95 24.77 -9.40 26.69
N MET A 96 24.89 -8.24 26.01
CA MET A 96 26.17 -7.56 25.77
C MET A 96 26.98 -7.25 27.05
N PRO A 97 26.43 -6.55 28.07
CA PRO A 97 27.17 -6.22 29.29
C PRO A 97 27.55 -7.46 30.10
N ASP A 98 26.73 -8.51 30.08
CA ASP A 98 27.05 -9.75 30.80
C ASP A 98 28.17 -10.53 30.12
N LEU A 99 28.23 -10.56 28.78
CA LEU A 99 29.36 -11.13 28.05
C LEU A 99 30.65 -10.34 28.30
N TYR A 100 30.57 -9.01 28.32
CA TYR A 100 31.69 -8.16 28.67
C TYR A 100 32.18 -8.43 30.10
N THR A 101 31.25 -8.54 31.05
CA THR A 101 31.56 -8.86 32.45
C THR A 101 32.16 -10.26 32.58
N LEU A 102 31.62 -11.26 31.88
CA LEU A 102 32.17 -12.62 31.85
C LEU A 102 33.61 -12.65 31.34
N GLN A 103 33.93 -11.84 30.32
CA GLN A 103 35.29 -11.72 29.78
C GLN A 103 36.26 -11.10 30.78
N LYS A 104 35.83 -10.10 31.55
CA LYS A 104 36.69 -9.33 32.48
C LYS A 104 36.76 -9.91 33.89
N ALA A 105 35.68 -10.53 34.36
CA ALA A 105 35.51 -11.04 35.71
C ALA A 105 34.65 -12.33 35.70
N PRO A 106 35.24 -13.47 35.32
CA PRO A 106 34.55 -14.77 35.34
C PRO A 106 33.93 -15.07 36.71
N GLY A 107 32.72 -15.66 36.71
CA GLY A 107 31.97 -15.99 37.94
C GLY A 107 31.18 -14.84 38.56
N LYS A 108 31.15 -13.65 37.94
CA LYS A 108 30.32 -12.51 38.35
C LYS A 108 28.97 -12.42 37.64
N VAL A 109 28.68 -13.35 36.74
CA VAL A 109 27.45 -13.39 35.96
C VAL A 109 26.79 -14.75 36.06
N ASP A 110 25.48 -14.78 35.86
CA ASP A 110 24.71 -16.00 35.77
C ASP A 110 24.79 -16.57 34.34
N GLU A 111 25.70 -17.52 34.13
CA GLU A 111 25.92 -18.16 32.83
C GLU A 111 24.71 -18.98 32.35
N GLU A 112 23.89 -19.50 33.26
CA GLU A 112 22.66 -20.23 32.91
C GLU A 112 21.64 -19.26 32.30
N GLN A 113 21.41 -18.13 32.97
CA GLN A 113 20.54 -17.07 32.44
C GLN A 113 21.08 -16.48 31.12
N MET A 114 22.40 -16.35 30.97
CA MET A 114 23.00 -15.94 29.69
C MET A 114 22.76 -16.96 28.57
N ARG A 115 22.81 -18.27 28.88
CA ARG A 115 22.53 -19.34 27.92
C ARG A 115 21.07 -19.30 27.47
N GLU A 116 20.14 -19.17 28.41
CA GLU A 116 18.70 -19.03 28.10
C GLU A 116 18.42 -17.84 27.20
N ARG A 117 19.01 -16.67 27.51
CA ARG A 117 18.90 -15.47 26.66
C ARG A 117 19.50 -15.68 25.27
N GLY A 118 20.63 -16.38 25.18
CA GLY A 118 21.22 -16.76 23.89
C GLY A 118 20.28 -17.62 23.03
N LEU A 119 19.62 -18.62 23.64
CA LEU A 119 18.61 -19.44 22.95
C LEU A 119 17.39 -18.60 22.53
N LYS A 120 16.96 -17.68 23.39
CA LYS A 120 15.86 -16.76 23.10
C LYS A 120 16.17 -15.81 21.95
N LEU A 121 17.40 -15.30 21.85
CA LEU A 121 17.87 -14.51 20.70
C LEU A 121 17.77 -15.30 19.39
N ILE A 122 18.20 -16.57 19.38
CA ILE A 122 18.09 -17.45 18.21
C ILE A 122 16.62 -17.64 17.83
N TYR A 123 15.76 -17.93 18.81
CA TYR A 123 14.32 -18.08 18.58
C TYR A 123 13.70 -16.83 17.95
N ILE A 124 13.98 -15.63 18.49
CA ILE A 124 13.47 -14.36 17.96
C ILE A 124 14.02 -14.09 16.56
N THR A 125 15.31 -14.36 16.32
CA THR A 125 15.89 -14.24 14.98
C THR A 125 15.19 -15.12 13.97
N ASN A 126 14.85 -16.36 14.32
CA ASN A 126 14.09 -17.24 13.43
C ASN A 126 12.70 -16.68 13.16
N GLN A 127 12.01 -16.15 14.17
CA GLN A 127 10.71 -15.50 13.97
C GLN A 127 10.79 -14.30 13.04
N ILE A 128 11.79 -13.44 13.23
CA ILE A 128 12.06 -12.30 12.34
C ILE A 128 12.29 -12.80 10.92
N GLN A 129 13.12 -13.83 10.74
CA GLN A 129 13.41 -14.39 9.42
C GLN A 129 12.16 -14.92 8.72
N PHE A 130 11.23 -15.55 9.43
CA PHE A 130 9.96 -16.02 8.86
C PHE A 130 9.00 -14.89 8.50
N LEU A 131 9.09 -13.75 9.18
CA LEU A 131 8.26 -12.58 8.89
C LEU A 131 8.83 -11.74 7.74
N LEU A 132 10.15 -11.77 7.52
CA LEU A 132 10.81 -11.03 6.46
C LEU A 132 10.52 -11.61 5.07
N ASN A 133 10.36 -10.73 4.08
CA ASN A 133 10.33 -11.13 2.68
C ASN A 133 11.77 -11.32 2.15
N THR A 134 12.19 -12.56 1.95
CA THR A 134 13.57 -12.91 1.55
C THR A 134 13.97 -12.44 0.15
N SER A 135 13.00 -12.08 -0.69
CA SER A 135 13.26 -11.50 -2.01
C SER A 135 13.76 -10.05 -1.95
N GLU A 136 13.53 -9.35 -0.83
CA GLU A 136 13.89 -7.95 -0.66
C GLU A 136 15.36 -7.80 -0.23
N PRO A 137 16.13 -6.85 -0.82
CA PRO A 137 17.55 -6.70 -0.49
C PRO A 137 17.80 -6.37 0.99
N VAL A 138 16.90 -5.61 1.61
CA VAL A 138 17.00 -5.21 3.03
C VAL A 138 16.95 -6.43 3.95
N SER A 139 16.11 -7.42 3.63
CA SER A 139 15.99 -8.67 4.40
C SER A 139 17.30 -9.47 4.41
N LYS A 140 18.04 -9.47 3.30
CA LYS A 140 19.36 -10.13 3.23
C LYS A 140 20.37 -9.47 4.15
N ILE A 141 20.41 -8.12 4.17
CA ILE A 141 21.32 -7.36 5.03
C ILE A 141 21.00 -7.62 6.51
N ILE A 142 19.71 -7.62 6.87
CA ILE A 142 19.26 -7.96 8.22
C ILE A 142 19.71 -9.36 8.62
N GLY A 143 19.48 -10.37 7.78
CA GLY A 143 19.88 -11.75 8.08
C GLY A 143 21.39 -11.87 8.33
N GLN A 144 22.21 -11.21 7.51
CA GLN A 144 23.67 -11.18 7.70
C GLN A 144 24.09 -10.48 9.00
N LEU A 145 23.46 -9.34 9.33
CA LEU A 145 23.72 -8.63 10.58
C LEU A 145 23.32 -9.47 11.79
N GLN A 146 22.10 -10.03 11.80
CA GLN A 146 21.64 -10.91 12.87
C GLN A 146 22.56 -12.12 13.05
N GLN A 147 23.03 -12.72 11.97
CA GLN A 147 23.97 -13.85 12.05
C GLN A 147 25.29 -13.44 12.72
N ARG A 148 25.88 -12.31 12.34
CA ARG A 148 27.13 -11.80 12.93
C ARG A 148 26.94 -11.43 14.40
N THR A 149 25.93 -10.62 14.69
CA THR A 149 25.61 -10.18 16.05
C THR A 149 25.30 -11.38 16.95
N ASN A 150 24.45 -12.30 16.50
CA ASN A 150 24.12 -13.50 17.28
C ASN A 150 25.33 -14.39 17.53
N ARG A 151 26.27 -14.51 16.57
CA ARG A 151 27.49 -15.29 16.77
C ARG A 151 28.34 -14.70 17.90
N SER A 152 28.50 -13.38 17.90
CA SER A 152 29.25 -12.66 18.94
C SER A 152 28.54 -12.70 20.30
N LEU A 153 27.21 -12.79 20.33
CA LEU A 153 26.40 -12.87 21.54
C LEU A 153 26.30 -14.28 22.16
N ARG A 154 27.00 -15.29 21.61
CA ARG A 154 27.03 -16.64 22.20
C ARG A 154 28.01 -16.68 23.36
N LEU A 155 27.67 -17.47 24.39
CA LEU A 155 28.53 -17.69 25.55
C LEU A 155 29.94 -18.19 25.17
N ILE A 156 30.04 -19.07 24.16
CA ILE A 156 31.33 -19.58 23.64
C ILE A 156 32.25 -18.49 23.07
N SER A 157 31.70 -17.31 22.78
CA SER A 157 32.44 -16.17 22.24
C SER A 157 32.91 -15.20 23.31
N ALA A 158 32.63 -15.43 24.59
CA ALA A 158 32.96 -14.51 25.69
C ALA A 158 34.46 -14.15 25.75
N SER A 159 35.37 -15.09 25.52
CA SER A 159 36.82 -14.85 25.55
C SER A 159 37.29 -13.83 24.49
N HIS A 160 36.60 -13.74 23.36
CA HIS A 160 36.92 -12.84 22.24
C HIS A 160 35.82 -11.80 22.02
N PHE A 161 35.02 -11.54 23.05
CA PHE A 161 33.92 -10.59 22.95
C PHE A 161 34.46 -9.17 22.75
N ASP A 162 33.92 -8.48 21.75
CA ASP A 162 34.26 -7.11 21.38
C ASP A 162 32.97 -6.30 21.50
N TYR A 163 32.85 -5.58 22.63
CA TYR A 163 31.64 -4.83 22.95
C TYR A 163 31.33 -3.77 21.88
N ASP A 164 32.33 -2.96 21.50
CA ASP A 164 32.16 -1.84 20.58
C ASP A 164 31.73 -2.32 19.19
N LYS A 165 32.32 -3.43 18.73
CA LYS A 165 31.93 -4.06 17.47
C LYS A 165 30.48 -4.56 17.50
N VAL A 166 30.09 -5.28 18.54
CA VAL A 166 28.74 -5.84 18.65
C VAL A 166 27.70 -4.73 18.82
N GLU A 167 28.00 -3.69 19.59
CA GLU A 167 27.16 -2.51 19.73
C GLU A 167 26.99 -1.80 18.37
N THR A 168 28.06 -1.65 17.60
CA THR A 168 28.01 -1.08 16.24
C THR A 168 27.12 -1.91 15.33
N GLU A 169 27.27 -3.24 15.32
CA GLU A 169 26.44 -4.15 14.53
C GLU A 169 24.96 -4.10 14.95
N ALA A 170 24.70 -4.08 16.25
CA ALA A 170 23.35 -3.95 16.80
C ALA A 170 22.70 -2.62 16.40
N ASN A 171 23.45 -1.51 16.44
CA ASN A 171 22.97 -0.21 15.99
C ASN A 171 22.72 -0.15 14.48
N ASP A 172 23.49 -0.88 13.68
CA ASP A 172 23.25 -1.03 12.24
C ASP A 172 22.00 -1.88 11.97
N LEU A 173 21.79 -2.95 12.73
CA LEU A 173 20.58 -3.74 12.68
C LEU A 173 19.34 -2.91 13.07
N ALA A 174 19.45 -2.03 14.07
CA ALA A 174 18.37 -1.15 14.52
C ALA A 174 17.93 -0.22 13.41
N PHE A 175 18.91 0.33 12.69
CA PHE A 175 18.67 1.14 11.51
C PHE A 175 17.85 0.38 10.46
N PHE A 176 18.22 -0.86 10.12
CA PHE A 176 17.48 -1.64 9.13
C PHE A 176 16.08 -2.07 9.57
N TYR A 177 15.88 -2.35 10.86
CA TYR A 177 14.54 -2.57 11.39
C TYR A 177 13.66 -1.32 11.22
N GLN A 178 14.19 -0.13 11.49
CA GLN A 178 13.49 1.12 11.24
C GLN A 178 13.20 1.36 9.75
N VAL A 179 14.14 1.00 8.87
CA VAL A 179 13.93 1.05 7.41
C VAL A 179 12.73 0.20 7.01
N ILE A 180 12.66 -1.06 7.45
CA ILE A 180 11.53 -1.94 7.13
C ILE A 180 10.22 -1.38 7.63
N LEU A 181 10.14 -1.03 8.92
CA LEU A 181 8.89 -0.55 9.50
C LEU A 181 8.36 0.71 8.79
N LYS A 182 9.25 1.64 8.42
CA LYS A 182 8.85 2.90 7.77
C LYS A 182 8.56 2.72 6.28
N ALA A 183 9.32 1.87 5.58
CA ALA A 183 9.10 1.56 4.17
C ALA A 183 7.75 0.85 3.99
N GLU A 184 7.46 -0.16 4.82
CA GLU A 184 6.22 -0.92 4.77
C GLU A 184 5.01 -0.07 5.18
N TRP A 185 5.18 0.84 6.14
CA TRP A 185 4.15 1.84 6.42
C TRP A 185 3.91 2.80 5.24
N LYS A 186 4.96 3.20 4.52
CA LYS A 186 4.85 4.00 3.30
C LYS A 186 4.12 3.22 2.20
N ARG A 187 4.45 1.95 2.00
CA ARG A 187 3.77 1.04 1.06
C ARG A 187 2.26 1.00 1.30
N VAL A 188 1.83 0.74 2.54
CA VAL A 188 0.39 0.70 2.89
C VAL A 188 -0.31 2.01 2.51
N LYS A 189 0.31 3.16 2.77
CA LYS A 189 -0.27 4.47 2.40
C LYS A 189 -0.37 4.66 0.89
N GLU A 190 0.65 4.27 0.14
CA GLU A 190 0.65 4.41 -1.32
C GLU A 190 -0.34 3.45 -1.98
N GLU A 191 -0.43 2.20 -1.53
CA GLU A 191 -1.39 1.22 -2.04
C GLU A 191 -2.83 1.64 -1.75
N ASN A 192 -3.13 2.12 -0.53
CA ASN A 192 -4.46 2.67 -0.21
C ASN A 192 -4.81 3.89 -1.05
N LYS A 193 -3.83 4.74 -1.37
CA LYS A 193 -4.04 5.93 -2.21
C LYS A 193 -4.29 5.55 -3.67
N LYS A 194 -3.54 4.57 -4.20
CA LYS A 194 -3.67 4.12 -5.60
C LYS A 194 -4.86 3.18 -5.80
N GLY A 195 -5.27 2.46 -4.76
CA GLY A 195 -6.26 1.39 -4.86
C GLY A 195 -5.71 0.11 -5.51
N GLU A 196 -4.39 -0.08 -5.52
CA GLU A 196 -3.75 -1.28 -6.07
C GLU A 196 -2.42 -1.57 -5.35
N GLU A 197 -1.96 -2.81 -5.43
CA GLU A 197 -0.66 -3.22 -4.87
C GLU A 197 0.49 -2.57 -5.65
N ILE A 198 1.53 -2.12 -4.95
CA ILE A 198 2.71 -1.57 -5.63
C ILE A 198 3.59 -2.68 -6.17
N ASP A 199 4.19 -2.43 -7.33
CA ASP A 199 5.14 -3.37 -7.94
C ASP A 199 6.48 -3.41 -7.17
N GLY A 200 7.26 -4.47 -7.41
CA GLY A 200 8.54 -4.69 -6.74
C GLY A 200 9.61 -3.62 -7.03
N LYS A 201 9.60 -2.96 -8.20
CA LYS A 201 10.54 -1.86 -8.49
C LYS A 201 10.18 -0.63 -7.65
N THR A 202 8.90 -0.30 -7.57
CA THR A 202 8.38 0.77 -6.72
C THR A 202 8.70 0.49 -5.25
N MET A 203 8.50 -0.75 -4.78
CA MET A 203 8.84 -1.10 -3.40
C MET A 203 10.34 -0.99 -3.10
N ASN A 204 11.19 -1.42 -4.04
CA ASN A 204 12.64 -1.24 -3.91
C ASN A 204 13.05 0.23 -3.84
N SER A 205 12.38 1.12 -4.59
CA SER A 205 12.60 2.58 -4.49
C SER A 205 12.24 3.10 -3.09
N ILE A 206 11.06 2.68 -2.58
CA ILE A 206 10.60 3.06 -1.24
C ILE A 206 11.63 2.67 -0.17
N TYR A 207 12.20 1.46 -0.26
CA TYR A 207 13.24 1.02 0.66
C TYR A 207 14.50 1.89 0.60
N LYS A 208 15.01 2.16 -0.61
CA LYS A 208 16.21 2.98 -0.81
C LYS A 208 16.02 4.41 -0.29
N GLU A 209 14.93 5.05 -0.69
CA GLU A 209 14.57 6.40 -0.24
C GLU A 209 14.43 6.47 1.28
N THR A 210 13.81 5.45 1.89
CA THR A 210 13.62 5.39 3.35
C THR A 210 14.96 5.24 4.07
N ALA A 211 15.83 4.36 3.58
CA ALA A 211 17.15 4.15 4.15
C ALA A 211 18.04 5.40 4.03
N GLU A 212 18.09 6.01 2.85
CA GLU A 212 18.86 7.24 2.60
C GLU A 212 18.38 8.39 3.50
N LYS A 213 17.05 8.57 3.61
CA LYS A 213 16.46 9.60 4.47
C LYS A 213 16.74 9.39 5.95
N LEU A 214 16.76 8.13 6.42
CA LEU A 214 17.01 7.82 7.83
C LEU A 214 18.46 8.04 8.21
N ASN A 215 19.40 7.53 7.41
CA ASN A 215 20.82 7.70 7.66
C ASN A 215 21.62 7.44 6.37
N LYS A 216 22.00 8.53 5.69
CA LYS A 216 22.76 8.47 4.44
C LYS A 216 24.06 7.67 4.56
N ARG A 217 24.83 7.86 5.63
CA ARG A 217 26.11 7.15 5.85
C ARG A 217 25.91 5.64 5.97
N LYS A 218 24.91 5.19 6.74
CA LYS A 218 24.59 3.75 6.86
C LYS A 218 24.01 3.20 5.56
N TYR A 219 23.21 3.98 4.85
CA TYR A 219 22.72 3.60 3.52
C TYR A 219 23.87 3.32 2.55
N GLU A 220 24.80 4.26 2.39
CA GLU A 220 25.98 4.12 1.51
C GLU A 220 26.83 2.89 1.89
N LYS A 221 27.07 2.68 3.19
CA LYS A 221 27.82 1.53 3.72
C LYS A 221 27.30 0.18 3.21
N TYR A 222 25.99 0.01 3.09
CA TYR A 222 25.37 -1.31 2.85
C TYR A 222 24.70 -1.46 1.48
N PHE A 223 24.19 -0.38 0.88
CA PHE A 223 23.46 -0.46 -0.39
C PHE A 223 24.36 -0.34 -1.62
N ASP A 224 25.54 0.28 -1.52
CA ASP A 224 26.49 0.28 -2.64
C ASP A 224 27.16 -1.10 -2.80
N GLN A 225 27.26 -1.88 -1.73
CA GLN A 225 27.71 -3.28 -1.76
C GLN A 225 26.74 -4.23 -2.47
N LEU A 226 25.48 -3.81 -2.70
CA LEU A 226 24.48 -4.61 -3.42
C LEU A 226 24.48 -4.36 -4.93
N LYS A 227 25.28 -3.40 -5.42
CA LYS A 227 25.43 -3.10 -6.86
C LYS A 227 26.62 -3.83 -7.50
N SER A 228 27.52 -4.41 -6.70
CA SER A 228 28.66 -5.24 -7.13
C SER A 228 28.30 -6.72 -7.10
#